data_AF-A0AA41AIG8-F1
#
_entry.id   AF-A0AA41AIG8-F1
#
_cell.length_a   1.000
_cell.length_b   1.000
_cell.length_c   1.000
_cell.angle_alpha   90.00
_cell.angle_beta   90.00
_cell.angle_gamma   90.00
#
_symmetry.space_group_name_H-M   'P 1'
#
loop_
_entity.id
_entity.type
_entity.pdbx_description
1 polymer ?
#
loop_
_entity_poly.entity_id
_entity_poly.type
_entity_poly.pdbx_seq_one_letter_code
_entity_poly.pdbx_strand_id
1 'polypeptide(L)' 'MKVLNTSLAILVLASSAAAYAAVDFASFDTNGDGVISQQEAAANTQLVKIFDQLDTDGNGELSKEEFAKVQ' A
#
# COMPACT_ATOMS: atom_id res chain seq x y z
N MET A 1 15.85 -33.96 -1.87
CA MET A 1 14.45 -33.94 -2.36
C MET A 1 13.70 -32.96 -1.46
N LYS A 2 13.11 -31.83 -1.86
CA LYS A 2 12.65 -31.29 -3.14
C LYS A 2 13.04 -29.80 -3.18
N VAL A 3 13.59 -29.35 -4.30
CA VAL A 3 13.68 -27.92 -4.62
C VAL A 3 12.35 -27.51 -5.24
N LEU A 4 11.71 -26.46 -4.73
CA LEU A 4 10.55 -25.85 -5.37
C LEU A 4 10.84 -24.36 -5.58
N ASN A 5 11.18 -24.03 -6.82
CA ASN A 5 11.23 -22.66 -7.31
C ASN A 5 9.81 -22.13 -7.48
N THR A 6 9.52 -20.95 -6.92
CA THR A 6 8.41 -20.10 -7.38
C THR A 6 8.92 -18.67 -7.46
N SER A 7 9.08 -18.22 -8.70
CA SER A 7 9.45 -16.86 -9.08
C SER A 7 8.32 -15.89 -8.74
N LEU A 8 8.60 -14.76 -8.10
CA LEU A 8 7.98 -13.48 -8.47
C LEU A 8 8.69 -12.27 -7.86
N ALA A 9 8.68 -11.19 -8.64
CA ALA A 9 9.00 -9.81 -8.31
C ALA A 9 10.48 -9.44 -8.09
N ILE A 10 11.04 -8.98 -9.21
CA ILE A 10 12.18 -8.06 -9.32
C ILE A 10 12.08 -6.98 -8.24
N LEU A 11 13.09 -6.87 -7.38
CA LEU A 11 13.27 -5.76 -6.45
C LEU A 11 13.63 -4.50 -7.28
N VAL A 12 12.62 -3.81 -7.81
CA VAL A 12 12.80 -2.50 -8.44
C VAL A 12 13.16 -1.52 -7.33
N LEU A 13 14.39 -1.02 -7.38
CA LEU A 13 14.83 0.18 -6.68
C LEU A 13 14.10 1.41 -7.27
N ALA A 14 12.84 1.63 -6.91
CA ALA A 14 12.14 2.90 -7.11
C ALA A 14 12.21 3.66 -5.78
N SER A 15 13.29 4.42 -5.55
CA SER A 15 13.34 5.86 -5.83
C SER A 15 12.29 6.66 -5.05
N SER A 16 12.69 7.07 -3.84
CA SER A 16 12.44 8.39 -3.24
C SER A 16 11.19 9.17 -3.70
N ALA A 17 10.09 9.06 -2.96
CA ALA A 17 9.16 10.18 -2.75
C ALA A 17 8.24 9.91 -1.55
N ALA A 18 7.82 10.99 -0.91
CA ALA A 18 6.86 11.03 0.19
C ALA A 18 7.35 10.38 1.50
N ALA A 19 8.44 10.94 2.02
CA ALA A 19 8.41 11.40 3.40
C ALA A 19 7.75 12.78 3.40
N TYR A 20 6.91 13.10 4.39
CA TYR A 20 6.01 14.26 4.51
C TYR A 20 4.65 14.08 3.85
N ALA A 21 3.64 13.63 4.61
CA ALA A 21 2.80 14.52 5.40
C ALA A 21 1.69 13.73 6.12
N ALA A 22 1.40 14.18 7.35
CA ALA A 22 0.13 14.12 8.06
C ALA A 22 -0.67 12.78 8.05
N VAL A 23 -0.74 12.16 9.24
CA VAL A 23 -1.47 10.93 9.57
C VAL A 23 -0.87 9.71 8.86
N ASP A 24 -0.17 8.89 9.65
CA ASP A 24 0.87 7.99 9.17
C ASP A 24 0.35 6.92 8.19
N PHE A 25 0.44 7.20 6.89
CA PHE A 25 0.44 6.18 5.83
C PHE A 25 1.35 5.00 6.22
N ALA A 26 2.53 5.31 6.78
CA ALA A 26 3.50 4.35 7.29
C ALA A 26 3.03 3.53 8.51
N SER A 27 1.94 3.93 9.18
CA SER A 27 1.31 3.11 10.23
C SER A 27 0.31 2.09 9.65
N PHE A 28 -0.10 2.27 8.40
CA PHE A 28 -0.98 1.34 7.67
C PHE A 28 -0.16 0.41 6.77
N ASP A 29 0.84 0.96 6.06
CA ASP A 29 1.86 0.25 5.30
C ASP A 29 2.78 -0.52 6.26
N THR A 30 2.35 -1.73 6.63
CA THR A 30 3.00 -2.56 7.65
C THR A 30 4.17 -3.33 7.04
N ASN A 31 4.08 -3.66 5.76
CA ASN A 31 5.12 -4.36 5.01
C ASN A 31 6.23 -3.41 4.49
N GLY A 32 5.98 -2.10 4.45
CA GLY A 32 6.92 -1.06 4.03
C GLY A 32 7.18 -1.03 2.52
N ASP A 33 6.25 -1.50 1.69
CA ASP A 33 6.40 -1.54 0.25
C ASP A 33 6.01 -0.22 -0.45
N GLY A 34 5.45 0.73 0.31
CA GLY A 34 5.07 2.05 -0.17
C GLY A 34 3.65 2.14 -0.72
N VAL A 35 2.85 1.08 -0.60
CA VAL A 35 1.40 1.05 -0.85
C VAL A 35 0.67 0.49 0.37
N ILE A 36 -0.64 0.70 0.47
CA ILE A 36 -1.48 0.02 1.47
C ILE A 36 -2.33 -1.00 0.75
N SER A 37 -2.01 -2.27 0.93
CA SER A 37 -2.80 -3.37 0.36
C SER A 37 -4.18 -3.47 1.02
N GLN A 38 -5.13 -4.13 0.36
CA GLN A 38 -6.44 -4.41 0.96
C GLN A 38 -6.32 -5.19 2.28
N GLN A 39 -5.32 -6.08 2.42
CA GLN A 39 -5.08 -6.80 3.68
C GLN A 39 -4.65 -5.85 4.81
N GLU A 40 -3.81 -4.87 4.52
CA GLU A 40 -3.37 -3.85 5.48
C GLU A 40 -4.50 -2.88 5.81
N ALA A 41 -5.26 -2.44 4.81
CA ALA A 41 -6.44 -1.62 5.01
C ALA A 41 -7.52 -2.33 5.83
N ALA A 42 -7.69 -3.65 5.67
CA ALA A 42 -8.64 -4.45 6.45
C ALA A 42 -8.31 -4.48 7.95
N ALA A 43 -7.07 -4.20 8.36
CA ALA A 43 -6.70 -4.03 9.76
C ALA A 43 -7.34 -2.76 10.37
N ASN A 44 -7.83 -1.83 9.54
CA ASN A 44 -8.49 -0.62 9.99
C ASN A 44 -9.90 -0.47 9.38
N THR A 45 -10.92 -0.52 10.24
CA THR A 45 -12.34 -0.44 9.82
C THR A 45 -12.74 0.89 9.19
N GLN A 46 -12.02 1.99 9.45
CA GLN A 46 -12.27 3.26 8.76
C GLN A 46 -11.65 3.22 7.37
N LEU A 47 -10.40 2.79 7.28
CA LEU A 47 -9.66 2.74 6.03
C LEU A 47 -10.32 1.81 5.01
N VAL A 48 -10.76 0.61 5.41
CA VAL A 48 -11.45 -0.32 4.51
C VAL A 48 -12.75 0.25 3.93
N LYS A 49 -13.45 1.14 4.65
CA LYS A 49 -14.70 1.74 4.16
C LYS A 49 -14.47 2.83 3.12
N ILE A 50 -13.35 3.52 3.23
CA ILE A 50 -12.94 4.57 2.30
C ILE A 50 -11.94 4.05 1.28
N PHE A 51 -11.55 2.78 1.36
CA PHE A 51 -10.57 2.15 0.48
C PHE A 51 -11.03 2.22 -0.97
N ASP A 52 -12.24 1.73 -1.26
CA ASP A 52 -12.83 1.83 -2.60
C ASP A 52 -13.04 3.27 -3.07
N GLN A 53 -13.08 4.25 -2.16
CA GLN A 53 -13.17 5.67 -2.50
C GLN A 53 -11.80 6.28 -2.82
N LEU A 54 -10.75 5.71 -2.24
CA LEU A 54 -9.36 6.12 -2.35
C LEU A 54 -8.65 5.47 -3.54
N ASP A 55 -8.96 4.19 -3.78
CA ASP A 55 -8.47 3.36 -4.89
C ASP A 55 -9.13 3.83 -6.19
N THR A 56 -8.60 4.92 -6.73
CA THR A 56 -9.17 5.59 -7.90
C THR A 56 -8.79 4.91 -9.21
N ASP A 57 -7.67 4.19 -9.20
CA ASP A 57 -7.22 3.41 -10.35
C ASP A 57 -7.78 1.96 -10.35
N GLY A 58 -8.32 1.51 -9.22
CA GLY A 58 -9.00 0.21 -9.07
C GLY A 58 -8.02 -0.96 -9.05
N ASN A 59 -6.78 -0.73 -8.60
CA ASN A 59 -5.73 -1.73 -8.59
C ASN A 59 -5.77 -2.64 -7.34
N GLY A 60 -6.58 -2.28 -6.32
CA GLY A 60 -6.70 -3.02 -5.06
C GLY A 60 -5.66 -2.66 -4.00
N GLU A 61 -4.94 -1.55 -4.16
CA GLU A 61 -3.87 -1.04 -3.31
C GLU A 61 -3.92 0.51 -3.25
N LEU A 62 -3.70 1.12 -2.09
CA LEU A 62 -3.64 2.58 -2.00
C LEU A 62 -2.21 3.07 -2.12
N SER A 63 -1.94 3.83 -3.18
CA SER A 63 -0.69 4.58 -3.29
C SER A 63 -0.63 5.73 -2.28
N LYS A 64 0.57 6.24 -2.00
CA LYS A 64 0.74 7.44 -1.16
C LYS A 64 -0.01 8.64 -1.73
N GLU A 65 -0.02 8.75 -3.06
CA GLU A 65 -0.70 9.81 -3.79
C GLU A 65 -2.22 9.72 -3.61
N GLU A 66 -2.78 8.52 -3.62
CA GLU A 66 -4.21 8.29 -3.39
C GLU A 66 -4.58 8.53 -1.93
N PHE A 67 -3.82 8.00 -0.99
CA PHE A 67 -4.03 8.22 0.44
C PHE A 67 -3.96 9.71 0.81
N ALA A 68 -3.05 10.47 0.18
CA ALA A 68 -2.91 11.91 0.38
C ALA A 68 -4.11 12.73 -0.15
N LYS A 69 -4.92 12.20 -1.07
CA LYS A 69 -6.09 12.93 -1.61
C LYS A 69 -7.27 13.02 -0.62
N VAL A 70 -7.29 12.23 0.44
CA VAL A 70 -8.37 12.24 1.46
C VAL A 70 -8.03 13.11 2.67
N GLN A 71 -6.81 13.65 2.75
CA GLN A 71 -6.42 14.68 3.73
C GLN A 71 -6.99 16.05 3.36
#